data_AF-A0A1M3D573-F1
#
_entry.id   AF-A0A1M3D573-F1
#
_cell.length_a   1.000
_cell.length_b   1.000
_cell.length_c   1.000
_cell.angle_alpha   90.00
_cell.angle_beta   90.00
_cell.angle_gamma   90.00
#
_symmetry.space_group_name_H-M   'P 1'
#
loop_
_entity.id
_entity.type
_entity.pdbx_description
1 polymer ?
#
loop_
_entity_poly.entity_id
_entity_poly.type
_entity_poly.pdbx_seq_one_letter_code
_entity_poly.pdbx_strand_id
1 'polypeptide(L)'
;MENLINLKVLQNEGKKVARLAGNRDLNEKIVKSKKTSMKSNGLLIPAIIVDAADALKAGLEVIDFTSKEVVTEANASQYVVLIDANHRYQAHTELMSEDSEYNKEFFLMYPLNSELSIPKMLAEINTATAAWKGADFGKGAKMMCAQQIPLLDEINELTSKGYSLDSACKWLTFNNKINKSVLSKAMNGEISTDLDKDTESGIQRGKNILNAATSVLDEKVLKTRIIIDWVIQKFLKGKGDDFTNFEETFVKFFKSLNRKDAESIEKAKGKRGESTKEQMIYNRLELLYNKFLEKTNKPLNQ
;
A
#
# COMPACT_ATOMS: atom_id res chain seq x y z
N MET A 1 -27.50 -16.52 23.41
CA MET A 1 -27.20 -15.38 22.51
C MET A 1 -27.08 -15.96 21.12
N GLU A 2 -28.03 -15.65 20.23
CA GLU A 2 -27.88 -16.00 18.83
C GLU A 2 -26.74 -15.15 18.26
N ASN A 3 -25.57 -15.75 18.09
CA ASN A 3 -24.35 -15.06 17.65
C ASN A 3 -24.37 -14.69 16.16
N LEU A 4 -25.48 -14.91 15.44
CA LEU A 4 -25.59 -14.70 14.01
C LEU A 4 -26.77 -13.76 13.71
N ILE A 5 -26.48 -12.71 12.95
CA ILE A 5 -27.42 -11.66 12.58
C ILE A 5 -27.54 -11.67 11.06
N ASN A 6 -28.75 -11.78 10.54
CA ASN A 6 -28.99 -11.64 9.12
C ASN A 6 -28.89 -10.17 8.71
N LEU A 7 -28.12 -9.86 7.66
CA LEU A 7 -27.93 -8.50 7.15
C LEU A 7 -29.26 -7.79 6.89
N LYS A 8 -30.28 -8.50 6.38
CA LYS A 8 -31.61 -7.92 6.12
C LYS A 8 -32.29 -7.44 7.40
N VAL A 9 -32.08 -8.13 8.52
CA VAL A 9 -32.67 -7.72 9.81
C VAL A 9 -32.07 -6.39 10.26
N LEU A 10 -30.73 -6.24 10.22
CA LEU A 10 -30.08 -4.96 10.53
C LEU A 10 -30.54 -3.84 9.59
N GLN A 11 -30.66 -4.11 8.29
CA GLN A 11 -31.13 -3.13 7.33
C GLN A 11 -32.57 -2.69 7.60
N ASN A 12 -33.44 -3.61 8.00
CA ASN A 12 -34.82 -3.31 8.39
C ASN A 12 -34.91 -2.49 9.68
N GLU A 13 -33.92 -2.60 10.57
CA GLU A 13 -33.74 -1.74 11.75
C GLU A 13 -33.14 -0.36 11.41
N GLY A 14 -32.90 -0.08 10.12
CA GLY A 14 -32.33 1.18 9.66
C GLY A 14 -30.81 1.27 9.79
N LYS A 15 -30.13 0.15 10.12
CA LYS A 15 -28.66 0.11 10.21
C LYS A 15 -28.04 0.00 8.82
N LYS A 16 -26.99 0.80 8.61
CA LYS A 16 -26.12 0.79 7.44
C LYS A 16 -24.81 0.08 7.76
N VAL A 17 -24.11 -0.33 6.71
CA VAL A 17 -22.81 -1.01 6.81
C VAL A 17 -21.70 -0.03 6.44
N ALA A 18 -20.72 0.08 7.33
CA ALA A 18 -19.50 0.84 7.15
C ALA A 18 -18.29 -0.09 7.14
N ARG A 19 -17.12 0.48 6.87
CA ARG A 19 -15.82 -0.17 7.00
C ARG A 19 -14.80 0.82 7.54
N LEU A 20 -13.71 0.29 8.09
CA LEU A 20 -12.56 1.10 8.45
C LEU A 20 -11.86 1.60 7.18
N ALA A 21 -11.55 2.90 7.11
CA ALA A 21 -10.78 3.49 6.01
C ALA A 21 -9.38 2.85 5.90
N GLY A 22 -8.81 2.52 7.07
CA GLY A 22 -7.53 1.82 7.24
C GLY A 22 -7.51 0.34 6.79
N ASN A 23 -8.65 -0.29 6.47
CA ASN A 23 -8.69 -1.72 6.11
C ASN A 23 -8.33 -1.96 4.63
N ARG A 24 -7.91 -3.18 4.26
CA ARG A 24 -7.44 -3.58 2.91
C ARG A 24 -8.40 -3.14 1.81
N ASP A 25 -7.84 -2.59 0.73
CA ASP A 25 -8.63 -2.11 -0.41
C ASP A 25 -9.39 -3.26 -1.11
N LEU A 26 -10.53 -2.92 -1.71
CA LEU A 26 -11.29 -3.88 -2.50
C LEU A 26 -10.50 -4.23 -3.76
N ASN A 27 -10.41 -5.52 -4.05
CA ASN A 27 -9.74 -6.03 -5.24
C ASN A 27 -10.78 -6.71 -6.12
N GLU A 28 -11.03 -6.15 -7.30
CA GLU A 28 -12.05 -6.64 -8.24
C GLU A 28 -11.90 -8.12 -8.58
N LYS A 29 -10.66 -8.63 -8.73
CA LYS A 29 -10.42 -10.06 -9.01
C LYS A 29 -10.86 -10.94 -7.85
N ILE A 30 -10.60 -10.51 -6.62
CA ILE A 30 -11.03 -11.21 -5.41
C ILE A 30 -12.56 -11.15 -5.30
N VAL A 31 -13.16 -9.97 -5.52
CA VAL A 31 -14.63 -9.81 -5.50
C VAL A 31 -15.29 -10.72 -6.53
N LYS A 32 -14.80 -10.75 -7.78
CA LYS A 32 -15.31 -11.65 -8.83
C LYS A 32 -15.24 -13.12 -8.42
N SER A 33 -14.11 -13.54 -7.84
CA SER A 33 -13.96 -14.91 -7.31
C SER A 33 -14.95 -15.20 -6.18
N LYS A 34 -15.19 -14.23 -5.28
CA LYS A 34 -16.19 -14.36 -4.21
C LYS A 34 -17.62 -14.40 -4.76
N LYS A 35 -17.96 -13.62 -5.80
CA LYS A 35 -19.27 -13.69 -6.46
C LYS A 35 -19.56 -15.10 -6.98
N THR A 36 -18.63 -15.69 -7.73
CA THR A 36 -18.77 -17.08 -8.23
C THR A 36 -18.98 -18.06 -7.08
N SER A 37 -18.16 -17.98 -6.04
CA SER A 37 -18.28 -18.87 -4.87
C SER A 37 -19.61 -18.68 -4.13
N MET A 38 -20.06 -17.44 -3.92
CA MET A 38 -21.30 -17.14 -3.21
C MET A 38 -22.54 -17.54 -4.00
N LYS A 39 -22.55 -17.38 -5.33
CA LYS A 39 -23.63 -17.90 -6.18
C LYS A 39 -23.81 -19.40 -5.99
N SER A 40 -22.74 -20.18 -5.99
CA SER A 40 -22.83 -21.65 -5.83
C SER A 40 -23.06 -22.08 -4.37
N ASN A 41 -22.33 -21.50 -3.42
CA ASN A 41 -22.19 -22.06 -2.07
C ASN A 41 -22.81 -21.18 -0.96
N GLY A 42 -23.24 -19.96 -1.27
CA GLY A 42 -23.68 -19.00 -0.26
C GLY A 42 -22.53 -18.49 0.62
N LEU A 43 -22.88 -17.87 1.75
CA LEU A 43 -21.90 -17.44 2.75
C LEU A 43 -21.54 -18.62 3.66
N LEU A 44 -20.27 -19.04 3.66
CA LEU A 44 -19.80 -20.18 4.47
C LEU A 44 -19.31 -19.78 5.87
N ILE A 45 -18.91 -18.52 6.06
CA ILE A 45 -18.40 -17.99 7.32
C ILE A 45 -19.03 -16.60 7.51
N PRO A 46 -19.65 -16.31 8.67
CA PRO A 46 -20.24 -15.00 8.95
C PRO A 46 -19.17 -13.90 8.89
N ALA A 47 -19.58 -12.68 8.56
CA ALA A 47 -18.69 -11.53 8.69
C ALA A 47 -18.67 -11.03 10.14
N ILE A 48 -17.54 -10.49 10.57
CA ILE A 48 -17.39 -9.92 11.90
C ILE A 48 -17.64 -8.41 11.82
N ILE A 49 -18.54 -7.92 12.67
CA ILE A 49 -18.90 -6.50 12.79
C ILE A 49 -18.65 -5.97 14.20
N VAL A 50 -18.54 -4.65 14.33
CA VAL A 50 -18.59 -3.91 15.60
C VAL A 50 -19.48 -2.68 15.43
N ASP A 51 -19.91 -2.05 16.52
CA ASP A 51 -20.62 -0.76 16.43
C ASP A 51 -19.69 0.36 15.95
N ALA A 52 -20.20 1.27 15.10
CA ALA A 52 -19.39 2.38 14.61
C ALA A 52 -18.97 3.34 15.72
N ALA A 53 -19.80 3.49 16.76
CA ALA A 53 -19.47 4.29 17.93
C ALA A 53 -18.20 3.77 18.64
N ASP A 54 -18.06 2.44 18.78
CA ASP A 54 -16.89 1.83 19.40
C ASP A 54 -15.63 2.01 18.54
N ALA A 55 -15.76 1.89 17.22
CA ALA A 55 -14.66 2.15 16.29
C ALA A 55 -14.18 3.60 16.36
N LEU A 56 -15.10 4.57 16.36
CA LEU A 56 -14.76 6.00 16.50
C LEU A 56 -14.12 6.31 17.86
N LYS A 57 -14.66 5.74 18.95
CA LYS A 57 -14.09 5.88 20.30
C LYS A 57 -12.67 5.30 20.39
N ALA A 58 -12.37 4.28 19.60
CA ALA A 58 -11.04 3.71 19.46
C ALA A 58 -10.09 4.54 18.55
N GLY A 59 -10.53 5.73 18.09
CA GLY A 59 -9.74 6.62 17.24
C GLY A 59 -9.63 6.16 15.79
N LEU A 60 -10.51 5.27 15.33
CA LEU A 60 -10.47 4.73 13.97
C LEU A 60 -11.34 5.54 13.02
N GLU A 61 -10.83 5.78 11.82
CA GLU A 61 -11.60 6.39 10.74
C GLU A 61 -12.57 5.38 10.10
N VAL A 62 -13.86 5.73 10.14
CA VAL A 62 -14.96 4.91 9.64
C VAL A 62 -15.58 5.60 8.43
N ILE A 63 -15.80 4.85 7.36
CA ILE A 63 -16.44 5.32 6.13
C ILE A 63 -17.61 4.43 5.75
N ASP A 64 -18.68 5.02 5.19
CA ASP A 64 -19.78 4.27 4.58
C ASP A 64 -19.22 3.28 3.55
N PHE A 65 -19.73 2.05 3.57
CA PHE A 65 -19.15 1.01 2.72
C PHE A 65 -19.30 1.34 1.22
N THR A 66 -20.41 1.96 0.84
CA THR A 66 -20.78 2.23 -0.55
C THR A 66 -20.37 3.64 -0.96
N SER A 67 -20.85 4.68 -0.27
CA SER A 67 -20.62 6.08 -0.67
C SER A 67 -19.20 6.56 -0.36
N LYS A 68 -18.48 5.87 0.54
CA LYS A 68 -17.17 6.27 1.08
C LYS A 68 -17.19 7.57 1.89
N GLU A 69 -18.37 8.09 2.20
CA GLU A 69 -18.51 9.26 3.07
C GLU A 69 -18.07 8.92 4.49
N VAL A 70 -17.45 9.90 5.17
CA VAL A 70 -16.98 9.75 6.54
C VAL A 70 -18.16 9.61 7.49
N VAL A 71 -18.11 8.61 8.36
CA VAL A 71 -19.04 8.41 9.47
C VAL A 71 -18.50 9.16 10.69
N THR A 72 -19.37 9.90 11.36
CA THR A 72 -19.03 10.73 12.53
C THR A 72 -19.85 10.31 13.74
N GLU A 73 -19.54 10.82 14.92
CA GLU A 73 -20.32 10.52 16.15
C GLU A 73 -21.82 10.84 15.99
N ALA A 74 -22.16 11.86 15.19
CA ALA A 74 -23.54 12.29 14.98
C ALA A 74 -24.42 11.24 14.26
N ASN A 75 -23.82 10.37 13.43
CA ASN A 75 -24.54 9.33 12.70
C ASN A 75 -24.05 7.91 13.02
N ALA A 76 -23.07 7.75 13.91
CA ALA A 76 -22.47 6.45 14.27
C ALA A 76 -23.50 5.41 14.74
N SER A 77 -24.55 5.84 15.43
CA SER A 77 -25.64 4.96 15.89
C SER A 77 -26.38 4.26 14.74
N GLN A 78 -26.28 4.78 13.52
CA GLN A 78 -26.89 4.20 12.32
C GLN A 78 -26.00 3.15 11.65
N TYR A 79 -24.75 2.94 12.12
CA TYR A 79 -23.76 2.13 11.42
C TYR A 79 -23.23 0.96 12.26
N VAL A 80 -23.07 -0.18 11.59
CA VAL A 80 -22.16 -1.25 12.01
C VAL A 80 -20.95 -1.26 11.09
N VAL A 81 -19.77 -1.60 11.60
CA VAL A 81 -18.50 -1.58 10.87
C VAL A 81 -18.03 -3.00 10.62
N LEU A 82 -17.83 -3.35 9.35
CA LEU A 82 -17.19 -4.60 8.96
C LEU A 82 -15.70 -4.60 9.31
N ILE A 83 -15.32 -5.53 10.19
CA ILE A 83 -13.93 -5.82 10.53
C ILE A 83 -13.39 -6.92 9.62
N ASP A 84 -14.18 -7.95 9.34
CA ASP A 84 -13.88 -9.00 8.36
C ASP A 84 -14.78 -8.88 7.11
N ALA A 85 -14.42 -9.60 6.04
CA ALA A 85 -15.29 -9.96 4.94
C ALA A 85 -15.66 -8.83 3.96
N ASN A 86 -14.90 -7.72 3.90
CA ASN A 86 -15.15 -6.62 2.95
C ASN A 86 -15.37 -7.11 1.50
N HIS A 87 -14.53 -8.00 0.97
CA HIS A 87 -14.73 -8.52 -0.40
C HIS A 87 -15.95 -9.43 -0.54
N ARG A 88 -16.36 -10.15 0.52
CA ARG A 88 -17.59 -10.96 0.51
C ARG A 88 -18.82 -10.08 0.56
N TYR A 89 -18.80 -9.03 1.38
CA TYR A 89 -19.88 -8.06 1.44
C TYR A 89 -20.07 -7.35 0.10
N GLN A 90 -18.98 -6.84 -0.50
CA GLN A 90 -19.01 -6.25 -1.85
C GLN A 90 -19.57 -7.24 -2.89
N ALA A 91 -19.13 -8.51 -2.85
CA ALA A 91 -19.65 -9.53 -3.76
C ALA A 91 -21.15 -9.78 -3.56
N HIS A 92 -21.62 -9.82 -2.32
CA HIS A 92 -23.02 -9.97 -1.99
C HIS A 92 -23.86 -8.80 -2.50
N THR A 93 -23.44 -7.56 -2.24
CA THR A 93 -24.17 -6.36 -2.68
C THR A 93 -24.26 -6.29 -4.21
N GLU A 94 -23.16 -6.59 -4.92
CA GLU A 94 -23.18 -6.63 -6.39
C GLU A 94 -24.11 -7.74 -6.93
N LEU A 95 -24.11 -8.91 -6.30
CA LEU A 95 -25.02 -10.00 -6.69
C LEU A 95 -26.48 -9.64 -6.50
N MET A 96 -26.82 -9.02 -5.37
CA MET A 96 -28.19 -8.54 -5.11
C MET A 96 -28.66 -7.50 -6.13
N SER A 97 -27.74 -6.70 -6.70
CA SER A 97 -28.08 -5.70 -7.73
C SER A 97 -28.09 -6.24 -9.16
N GLU A 98 -27.23 -7.20 -9.48
CA GLU A 98 -26.99 -7.64 -10.86
C GLU A 98 -27.72 -8.95 -11.23
N ASP A 99 -28.07 -9.78 -10.25
CA ASP A 99 -28.61 -11.12 -10.46
C ASP A 99 -29.94 -11.28 -9.74
N SER A 100 -31.04 -11.17 -10.50
CA SER A 100 -32.40 -11.30 -9.96
C SER A 100 -32.71 -12.68 -9.37
N GLU A 101 -31.94 -13.71 -9.71
CA GLU A 101 -32.10 -15.07 -9.16
C GLU A 101 -31.30 -15.26 -7.86
N TYR A 102 -30.38 -14.34 -7.54
CA TYR A 102 -29.60 -14.42 -6.32
C TYR A 102 -30.43 -14.06 -5.09
N ASN A 103 -30.78 -15.07 -4.28
CA ASN A 103 -31.64 -14.93 -3.11
C ASN A 103 -30.96 -15.35 -1.79
N LYS A 104 -29.64 -15.55 -1.81
CA LYS A 104 -28.90 -16.07 -0.65
C LYS A 104 -28.70 -15.01 0.43
N GLU A 105 -28.59 -15.47 1.67
CA GLU A 105 -28.48 -14.61 2.84
C GLU A 105 -27.02 -14.25 3.16
N PHE A 106 -26.84 -13.11 3.84
CA PHE A 106 -25.57 -12.66 4.37
C PHE A 106 -25.67 -12.57 5.88
N PHE A 107 -24.80 -13.29 6.58
CA PHE A 107 -24.78 -13.35 8.04
C PHE A 107 -23.59 -12.61 8.61
N LEU A 108 -23.85 -11.95 9.74
CA LEU A 108 -22.95 -11.11 10.50
C LEU A 108 -22.88 -11.65 11.93
N MET A 109 -21.80 -11.34 12.62
CA MET A 109 -21.67 -11.63 14.04
C MET A 109 -20.83 -10.57 14.74
N TYR A 110 -21.11 -10.35 16.02
CA TYR A 110 -20.18 -9.63 16.89
C TYR A 110 -18.98 -10.51 17.24
N PRO A 111 -17.84 -9.92 17.65
CA PRO A 111 -16.63 -10.66 17.95
C PRO A 111 -16.84 -11.65 19.10
N LEU A 112 -16.29 -12.85 18.96
CA LEU A 112 -16.33 -13.86 20.03
C LEU A 112 -15.47 -13.48 21.24
N ASN A 113 -14.43 -12.68 21.02
CA ASN A 113 -13.61 -12.09 22.07
C ASN A 113 -13.71 -10.56 21.96
N SER A 114 -14.45 -9.95 22.86
CA SER A 114 -14.64 -8.50 22.94
C SER A 114 -13.55 -7.79 23.75
N GLU A 115 -12.58 -8.51 24.33
CA GLU A 115 -11.47 -7.93 25.11
C GLU A 115 -10.35 -7.38 24.22
N LEU A 116 -10.25 -7.87 22.97
CA LEU A 116 -9.27 -7.38 22.02
C LEU A 116 -9.68 -6.02 21.47
N SER A 117 -8.71 -5.12 21.31
CA SER A 117 -8.92 -3.89 20.58
C SER A 117 -9.32 -4.19 19.13
N ILE A 118 -10.22 -3.38 18.56
CA ILE A 118 -10.66 -3.50 17.16
C ILE A 118 -9.45 -3.60 16.19
N PRO A 119 -8.39 -2.80 16.36
CA PRO A 119 -7.22 -2.88 15.50
C PRO A 119 -6.46 -4.22 15.62
N LYS A 120 -6.29 -4.74 16.85
CA LYS A 120 -5.66 -6.05 17.10
C LYS A 120 -6.50 -7.20 16.53
N MET A 121 -7.81 -7.13 16.71
CA MET A 121 -8.76 -8.09 16.15
C MET A 121 -8.66 -8.13 14.62
N LEU A 122 -8.62 -6.96 13.95
CA LEU A 122 -8.41 -6.89 12.51
C LEU A 122 -7.08 -7.52 12.08
N ALA A 123 -6.01 -7.27 12.84
CA ALA A 123 -4.68 -7.83 12.56
C ALA A 123 -4.65 -9.37 12.63
N GLU A 124 -5.27 -9.94 13.67
CA GLU A 124 -5.35 -11.39 13.87
C GLU A 124 -6.25 -12.08 12.82
N ILE A 125 -7.44 -11.53 12.55
CA ILE A 125 -8.34 -12.05 11.51
C ILE A 125 -7.63 -12.10 10.16
N ASN A 126 -6.92 -11.03 9.80
CA ASN A 126 -6.18 -10.97 8.54
C ASN A 126 -5.03 -11.98 8.50
N THR A 127 -4.34 -12.22 9.62
CA THR A 127 -3.28 -13.24 9.70
C THR A 127 -3.84 -14.65 9.51
N ALA A 128 -5.01 -14.95 10.08
CA ALA A 128 -5.65 -16.25 9.99
C ALA A 128 -6.31 -16.55 8.63
N THR A 129 -6.84 -15.52 7.94
CA THR A 129 -7.67 -15.70 6.74
C THR A 129 -6.94 -15.47 5.41
N ALA A 130 -5.90 -14.63 5.39
CA ALA A 130 -5.01 -14.43 4.24
C ALA A 130 -3.78 -13.59 4.64
N ALA A 131 -2.60 -14.23 4.69
CA ALA A 131 -1.33 -13.58 5.05
C ALA A 131 -1.18 -12.19 4.38
N TRP A 132 -0.86 -11.18 5.20
CA TRP A 132 -0.65 -9.79 4.78
C TRP A 132 0.29 -9.72 3.56
N LYS A 133 -0.13 -8.99 2.52
CA LYS A 133 0.72 -8.70 1.36
C LYS A 133 1.57 -7.47 1.67
N GLY A 134 2.67 -7.28 0.92
CA GLY A 134 3.63 -6.20 1.17
C GLY A 134 3.00 -4.81 1.37
N ALA A 135 2.01 -4.46 0.54
CA ALA A 135 1.30 -3.18 0.65
C ALA A 135 0.41 -3.06 1.90
N ASP A 136 -0.10 -4.17 2.43
CA ASP A 136 -0.99 -4.13 3.59
C ASP A 136 -0.22 -3.72 4.86
N PHE A 137 1.06 -4.10 4.99
CA PHE A 137 1.83 -3.88 6.22
C PHE A 137 2.02 -2.40 6.58
N GLY A 138 2.19 -1.52 5.59
CA GLY A 138 2.32 -0.08 5.84
C GLY A 138 1.01 0.52 6.38
N LYS A 139 -0.11 0.15 5.75
CA LYS A 139 -1.46 0.57 6.15
C LYS A 139 -1.82 0.07 7.55
N GLY A 140 -1.52 -1.20 7.81
CA GLY A 140 -1.70 -1.81 9.14
C GLY A 140 -0.85 -1.10 10.19
N ALA A 141 0.43 -0.86 9.92
CA ALA A 141 1.33 -0.20 10.88
C ALA A 141 0.82 1.20 11.24
N LYS A 142 0.38 1.97 10.23
CA LYS A 142 -0.23 3.29 10.45
C LYS A 142 -1.49 3.20 11.32
N MET A 143 -2.40 2.27 11.03
CA MET A 143 -3.66 2.13 11.77
C MET A 143 -3.45 1.81 13.26
N MET A 144 -2.37 1.10 13.60
CA MET A 144 -2.06 0.64 14.95
C MET A 144 -1.19 1.64 15.74
N CYS A 145 -0.54 2.57 15.05
CA CYS A 145 0.41 3.50 15.63
C CYS A 145 -0.31 4.79 16.05
N ALA A 146 -0.38 5.04 17.36
CA ALA A 146 -0.97 6.28 17.90
C ALA A 146 -0.12 7.53 17.59
N GLN A 147 1.17 7.36 17.30
CA GLN A 147 2.09 8.43 16.89
C GLN A 147 2.04 8.62 15.37
N GLN A 148 2.01 9.86 14.89
CA GLN A 148 2.20 10.13 13.46
C GLN A 148 3.66 9.86 13.07
N ILE A 149 3.85 8.93 12.13
CA ILE A 149 5.16 8.60 11.56
C ILE A 149 5.10 8.94 10.06
N PRO A 150 5.68 10.07 9.61
CA PRO A 150 5.62 10.52 8.22
C PRO A 150 6.08 9.45 7.21
N LEU A 151 7.08 8.65 7.58
CA LEU A 151 7.56 7.55 6.73
C LEU A 151 6.48 6.50 6.44
N LEU A 152 5.59 6.20 7.40
CA LEU A 152 4.50 5.24 7.20
C LEU A 152 3.45 5.78 6.22
N ASP A 153 3.18 7.09 6.26
CA ASP A 153 2.26 7.75 5.32
C ASP A 153 2.76 7.63 3.88
N GLU A 154 4.03 7.92 3.67
CA GLU A 154 4.67 7.87 2.34
C GLU A 154 4.80 6.43 1.83
N ILE A 155 5.12 5.46 2.70
CA ILE A 155 5.12 4.04 2.33
C ILE A 155 3.72 3.61 1.89
N ASN A 156 2.68 4.02 2.61
CA ASN A 156 1.29 3.72 2.26
C ASN A 156 0.89 4.39 0.94
N GLU A 157 1.31 5.63 0.69
CA GLU A 157 1.07 6.32 -0.58
C GLU A 157 1.71 5.56 -1.76
N LEU A 158 2.99 5.21 -1.69
CA LEU A 158 3.66 4.50 -2.78
C LEU A 158 3.10 3.08 -2.98
N THR A 159 2.83 2.35 -1.90
CA THR A 159 2.27 0.99 -2.03
C THR A 159 0.84 0.99 -2.55
N SER A 160 0.01 1.99 -2.24
CA SER A 160 -1.32 2.16 -2.87
C SER A 160 -1.24 2.48 -4.37
N LYS A 161 -0.19 3.17 -4.80
CA LYS A 161 0.15 3.37 -6.23
C LYS A 161 0.71 2.10 -6.92
N GLY A 162 0.89 1.01 -6.18
CA GLY A 162 1.32 -0.29 -6.71
C GLY A 162 2.84 -0.52 -6.70
N TYR A 163 3.61 0.32 -6.00
CA TYR A 163 5.03 0.03 -5.74
C TYR A 163 5.13 -1.19 -4.83
N SER A 164 6.12 -2.06 -5.09
CA SER A 164 6.40 -3.13 -4.13
C SER A 164 6.86 -2.51 -2.81
N LEU A 165 6.58 -3.19 -1.68
CA LEU A 165 7.02 -2.70 -0.37
C LEU A 165 8.53 -2.44 -0.33
N ASP A 166 9.32 -3.34 -0.91
CA ASP A 166 10.79 -3.20 -1.00
C ASP A 166 11.18 -1.95 -1.81
N SER A 167 10.52 -1.68 -2.94
CA SER A 167 10.77 -0.48 -3.75
C SER A 167 10.37 0.79 -2.99
N ALA A 168 9.17 0.83 -2.40
CA ALA A 168 8.69 1.96 -1.64
C ALA A 168 9.63 2.33 -0.48
N CYS A 169 10.00 1.34 0.36
CA CYS A 169 10.94 1.57 1.45
C CYS A 169 12.29 2.09 0.95
N LYS A 170 12.82 1.53 -0.14
CA LYS A 170 14.12 1.95 -0.70
C LYS A 170 14.09 3.36 -1.28
N TRP A 171 13.02 3.73 -1.98
CA TRP A 171 12.86 5.09 -2.50
C TRP A 171 12.88 6.10 -1.36
N LEU A 172 12.17 5.82 -0.26
CA LEU A 172 11.99 6.75 0.85
C LEU A 172 13.17 6.79 1.82
N THR A 173 13.93 5.70 1.95
CA THR A 173 14.95 5.56 3.01
C THR A 173 16.37 5.32 2.52
N PHE A 174 16.53 4.95 1.24
CA PHE A 174 17.81 4.56 0.63
C PHE A 174 18.52 3.41 1.38
N ASN A 175 17.75 2.60 2.12
CA ASN A 175 18.25 1.43 2.83
C ASN A 175 17.24 0.28 2.77
N ASN A 176 17.62 -0.87 3.32
CA ASN A 176 16.83 -2.10 3.35
C ASN A 176 16.38 -2.48 4.77
N LYS A 177 16.47 -1.56 5.73
CA LYS A 177 16.15 -1.83 7.13
C LYS A 177 14.65 -1.95 7.37
N ILE A 178 13.85 -1.18 6.62
CA ILE A 178 12.39 -1.25 6.71
C ILE A 178 11.88 -2.39 5.84
N ASN A 179 11.48 -3.47 6.49
CA ASN A 179 10.95 -4.66 5.86
C ASN A 179 9.61 -5.08 6.51
N LYS A 180 9.00 -6.15 6.00
CA LYS A 180 7.72 -6.67 6.51
C LYS A 180 7.73 -6.95 8.02
N SER A 181 8.84 -7.47 8.56
CA SER A 181 8.95 -7.77 10.00
C SER A 181 8.92 -6.50 10.83
N VAL A 182 9.66 -5.46 10.41
CA VAL A 182 9.66 -4.14 11.10
C VAL A 182 8.26 -3.53 11.10
N LEU A 183 7.55 -3.56 9.97
CA LEU A 183 6.18 -3.04 9.90
C LEU A 183 5.18 -3.89 10.70
N SER A 184 5.33 -5.22 10.70
CA SER A 184 4.51 -6.12 11.52
C SER A 184 4.72 -5.88 13.03
N LYS A 185 5.93 -5.54 13.46
CA LYS A 185 6.20 -5.14 14.85
C LYS A 185 5.55 -3.79 15.18
N ALA A 186 5.65 -2.82 14.27
CA ALA A 186 4.96 -1.53 14.42
C ALA A 186 3.43 -1.70 14.52
N MET A 187 2.85 -2.65 13.77
CA MET A 187 1.44 -3.05 13.91
C MET A 187 1.08 -3.58 15.30
N ASN A 188 2.04 -4.11 16.05
CA ASN A 188 1.83 -4.59 17.42
C ASN A 188 2.24 -3.56 18.49
N GLY A 189 2.48 -2.30 18.08
CA GLY A 189 2.89 -1.22 19.00
C GLY A 189 4.39 -1.15 19.26
N GLU A 190 5.20 -2.02 18.65
CA GLU A 190 6.66 -2.00 18.76
C GLU A 190 7.28 -1.15 17.64
N ILE A 191 7.44 0.15 17.88
CA ILE A 191 7.99 1.08 16.88
C ILE A 191 9.53 0.96 16.86
N SER A 192 10.09 0.58 15.71
CA SER A 192 11.54 0.56 15.50
C SER A 192 12.08 1.99 15.37
N THR A 193 13.26 2.23 15.93
CA THR A 193 13.99 3.50 15.72
C THR A 193 14.30 3.78 14.24
N ASP A 194 14.34 2.76 13.38
CA ASP A 194 14.52 2.97 11.94
C ASP A 194 13.27 3.61 11.26
N LEU A 195 12.08 3.52 11.88
CA LEU A 195 10.86 4.21 11.43
C LEU A 195 10.79 5.66 11.93
N ASP A 196 11.46 5.96 13.04
CA ASP A 196 11.36 7.23 13.79
C ASP A 196 12.54 8.20 13.52
N LYS A 197 13.66 7.71 12.98
CA LYS A 197 14.81 8.57 12.68
C LYS A 197 14.51 9.57 11.59
N ASP A 198 14.59 10.85 11.93
CA ASP A 198 14.73 12.06 11.10
C ASP A 198 14.79 11.78 9.59
N THR A 199 13.63 11.40 9.08
CA THR A 199 13.46 10.85 7.73
C THR A 199 13.01 11.94 6.77
N GLU A 200 12.71 13.16 7.22
CA GLU A 200 12.10 14.18 6.36
C GLU A 200 13.04 14.57 5.21
N SER A 201 14.33 14.80 5.50
CA SER A 201 15.34 15.05 4.47
C SER A 201 15.58 13.84 3.56
N GLY A 202 15.54 12.62 4.11
CA GLY A 202 15.73 11.36 3.35
C GLY A 202 14.56 11.01 2.44
N ILE A 203 13.34 11.19 2.95
CA ILE A 203 12.06 11.04 2.26
C ILE A 203 12.00 12.05 1.13
N GLN A 204 12.28 13.33 1.40
CA GLN A 204 12.18 14.38 0.38
C GLN A 204 13.18 14.14 -0.75
N ARG A 205 14.42 13.75 -0.43
CA ARG A 205 15.41 13.32 -1.43
C ARG A 205 14.88 12.19 -2.30
N GLY A 206 14.32 11.16 -1.66
CA GLY A 206 13.71 10.03 -2.33
C GLY A 206 12.60 10.44 -3.30
N LYS A 207 11.65 11.26 -2.82
CA LYS A 207 10.51 11.78 -3.57
C LYS A 207 10.98 12.65 -4.74
N ASN A 208 11.95 13.54 -4.55
CA ASN A 208 12.43 14.42 -5.60
C ASN A 208 13.07 13.65 -6.75
N ILE A 209 13.90 12.64 -6.45
CA ILE A 209 14.50 11.77 -7.46
C ILE A 209 13.43 10.91 -8.14
N LEU A 210 12.50 10.31 -7.37
CA LEU A 210 11.41 9.51 -7.92
C LEU A 210 10.53 10.34 -8.86
N ASN A 211 10.14 11.55 -8.46
CA ASN A 211 9.33 12.47 -9.26
C ASN A 211 10.02 12.83 -10.59
N ALA A 212 11.33 13.10 -10.54
CA ALA A 212 12.12 13.34 -11.76
C ALA A 212 12.12 12.11 -12.67
N ALA A 213 12.32 10.91 -12.12
CA ALA A 213 12.28 9.67 -12.87
C ALA A 213 10.89 9.40 -13.48
N THR A 214 9.80 9.59 -12.73
CA THR A 214 8.41 9.41 -13.23
C THR A 214 8.03 10.38 -14.34
N SER A 215 8.69 11.54 -14.44
CA SER A 215 8.43 12.49 -15.52
C SER A 215 8.95 12.04 -16.89
N VAL A 216 9.77 10.98 -16.93
CA VAL A 216 10.44 10.52 -18.16
C VAL A 216 10.30 9.01 -18.41
N LEU A 217 10.33 8.19 -17.35
CA LEU A 217 10.23 6.73 -17.41
C LEU A 217 8.81 6.25 -17.11
N ASP A 218 8.39 5.15 -17.75
CA ASP A 218 7.16 4.45 -17.40
C ASP A 218 7.18 4.05 -15.90
N GLU A 219 6.18 4.52 -15.16
CA GLU A 219 6.06 4.27 -13.72
C GLU A 219 6.11 2.77 -13.37
N LYS A 220 5.70 1.88 -14.28
CA LYS A 220 5.78 0.42 -14.08
C LYS A 220 7.20 -0.07 -13.79
N VAL A 221 8.23 0.54 -14.37
CA VAL A 221 9.61 0.13 -14.08
C VAL A 221 10.09 0.65 -12.73
N LEU A 222 9.56 1.80 -12.29
CA LEU A 222 9.87 2.45 -11.01
C LEU A 222 9.19 1.77 -9.81
N LYS A 223 8.05 1.11 -10.05
CA LYS A 223 7.36 0.25 -9.07
C LYS A 223 8.19 -0.95 -8.61
N THR A 224 9.23 -1.31 -9.37
CA THR A 224 10.18 -2.37 -9.02
C THR A 224 11.43 -1.81 -8.34
N ARG A 225 12.15 -2.65 -7.61
CA ARG A 225 13.37 -2.24 -6.90
C ARG A 225 14.57 -1.90 -7.81
N ILE A 226 14.53 -2.25 -9.10
CA ILE A 226 15.70 -2.26 -9.98
C ILE A 226 16.32 -0.85 -10.10
N ILE A 227 15.52 0.16 -10.48
CA ILE A 227 16.06 1.51 -10.70
C ILE A 227 16.61 2.10 -9.40
N ILE A 228 15.86 1.96 -8.30
CA ILE A 228 16.28 2.49 -6.99
C ILE A 228 17.50 1.76 -6.42
N ASP A 229 17.63 0.45 -6.64
CA ASP A 229 18.81 -0.31 -6.23
C ASP A 229 20.08 0.24 -6.92
N TRP A 230 19.99 0.63 -8.20
CA TRP A 230 21.10 1.29 -8.89
C TRP A 230 21.40 2.69 -8.33
N VAL A 231 20.37 3.51 -8.09
CA VAL A 231 20.54 4.83 -7.46
C VAL A 231 21.20 4.72 -6.08
N ILE A 232 20.77 3.76 -5.26
CA ILE A 232 21.35 3.49 -3.93
C ILE A 232 22.80 3.02 -4.06
N GLN A 233 23.13 2.17 -5.03
CA GLN A 233 24.52 1.77 -5.27
C GLN A 233 25.42 2.97 -5.58
N LYS A 234 24.93 3.95 -6.36
CA LYS A 234 25.64 5.20 -6.61
C LYS A 234 25.78 6.03 -5.36
N PHE A 235 24.70 6.14 -4.57
CA PHE A 235 24.70 6.85 -3.30
C PHE A 235 25.74 6.31 -2.31
N LEU A 236 25.83 4.99 -2.18
CA LEU A 236 26.76 4.33 -1.26
C LEU A 236 28.22 4.40 -1.73
N LYS A 237 28.47 4.33 -3.05
CA LYS A 237 29.82 4.41 -3.62
C LYS A 237 30.42 5.82 -3.56
N GLY A 238 29.59 6.85 -3.52
CA GLY A 238 30.01 8.25 -3.62
C GLY A 238 30.31 8.97 -2.30
N LYS A 239 30.58 8.27 -1.20
CA LYS A 239 30.84 8.94 0.09
C LYS A 239 32.17 9.73 0.05
N GLY A 240 32.08 11.05 -0.11
CA GLY A 240 33.16 12.06 -0.12
C GLY A 240 32.62 13.47 -0.45
N ASP A 241 33.49 14.49 -0.53
CA ASP A 241 33.12 15.91 -0.74
C ASP A 241 32.38 16.20 -2.07
N ASP A 242 32.51 15.29 -3.06
CA ASP A 242 31.85 15.35 -4.38
C ASP A 242 30.33 15.07 -4.35
N PHE A 243 29.77 14.75 -3.18
CA PHE A 243 28.38 14.30 -3.03
C PHE A 243 27.42 15.33 -2.43
N THR A 244 27.90 16.56 -2.21
CA THR A 244 27.14 17.68 -1.62
C THR A 244 25.84 18.00 -2.42
N ASN A 245 25.76 17.60 -3.71
CA ASN A 245 24.61 17.82 -4.59
C ASN A 245 24.03 16.53 -5.21
N PHE A 246 24.15 15.37 -4.55
CA PHE A 246 23.69 14.08 -5.11
C PHE A 246 22.24 14.11 -5.64
N GLU A 247 21.34 14.66 -4.83
CA GLU A 247 19.93 14.76 -5.19
C GLU A 247 19.73 15.56 -6.48
N GLU A 248 20.31 16.75 -6.55
CA GLU A 248 20.23 17.60 -7.73
C GLU A 248 20.82 16.92 -8.97
N THR A 249 21.96 16.23 -8.81
CA THR A 249 22.61 15.51 -9.90
C THR A 249 21.70 14.43 -10.47
N PHE A 250 21.03 13.65 -9.62
CA PHE A 250 20.11 12.61 -10.07
C PHE A 250 18.81 13.18 -10.65
N VAL A 251 18.29 14.26 -10.08
CA VAL A 251 17.14 15.00 -10.65
C VAL A 251 17.47 15.51 -12.05
N LYS A 252 18.63 16.16 -12.22
CA LYS A 252 19.12 16.65 -13.53
C LYS A 252 19.37 15.50 -14.49
N PHE A 253 19.96 14.41 -14.03
CA PHE A 253 20.20 13.21 -14.84
C PHE A 253 18.90 12.65 -15.42
N PHE A 254 17.91 12.34 -14.57
CA PHE A 254 16.64 11.78 -15.07
C PHE A 254 15.93 12.74 -16.02
N LYS A 255 15.91 14.04 -15.71
CA LYS A 255 15.32 15.07 -16.60
C LYS A 255 16.07 15.25 -17.92
N SER A 256 17.34 14.85 -18.00
CA SER A 256 18.14 14.93 -19.23
C SER A 256 17.86 13.79 -20.22
N LEU A 257 17.23 12.71 -19.77
CA LEU A 257 16.92 11.55 -20.61
C LEU A 257 15.85 11.94 -21.64
N ASN A 258 16.12 11.62 -22.90
CA ASN A 258 15.10 11.74 -23.95
C ASN A 258 14.26 10.45 -24.05
N ARG A 259 13.23 10.47 -24.90
CA ARG A 259 12.34 9.32 -25.07
C ARG A 259 13.06 8.05 -25.57
N LYS A 260 14.09 8.17 -26.41
CA LYS A 260 14.88 7.01 -26.87
C LYS A 260 15.69 6.41 -25.73
N ASP A 261 16.27 7.24 -24.88
CA ASP A 261 17.01 6.79 -23.69
C ASP A 261 16.07 6.05 -22.72
N ALA A 262 14.90 6.64 -22.44
CA ALA A 262 13.86 6.06 -21.61
C ALA A 262 13.38 4.70 -22.14
N GLU A 263 13.08 4.60 -23.43
CA GLU A 263 12.69 3.34 -24.05
C GLU A 263 13.77 2.26 -23.96
N SER A 264 15.04 2.66 -24.07
CA SER A 264 16.17 1.73 -23.95
C SER A 264 16.26 1.08 -22.56
N ILE A 265 15.83 1.79 -21.52
CA ILE A 265 15.74 1.30 -20.15
C ILE A 265 14.49 0.44 -19.98
N GLU A 266 13.33 0.95 -20.37
CA GLU A 266 12.03 0.31 -20.13
C GLU A 266 11.88 -1.03 -20.86
N LYS A 267 12.36 -1.08 -22.12
CA LYS A 267 12.27 -2.25 -22.99
C LYS A 267 13.46 -3.20 -22.81
N ALA A 268 14.38 -2.92 -21.89
CA ALA A 268 15.51 -3.80 -21.62
C ALA A 268 15.03 -5.21 -21.23
N LYS A 269 15.64 -6.22 -21.85
CA LYS A 269 15.36 -7.64 -21.61
C LYS A 269 16.67 -8.34 -21.32
N GLY A 270 16.64 -9.28 -20.36
CA GLY A 270 17.75 -10.20 -20.17
C GLY A 270 17.81 -11.24 -21.30
N LYS A 271 18.97 -11.87 -21.46
CA LYS A 271 19.17 -13.01 -22.34
C LYS A 271 19.39 -14.27 -21.49
N ARG A 272 18.54 -15.29 -21.72
CA ARG A 272 18.54 -16.52 -20.92
C ARG A 272 19.93 -17.16 -20.92
N GLY A 273 20.48 -17.42 -19.74
CA GLY A 273 21.82 -18.02 -19.57
C GLY A 273 23.00 -17.05 -19.68
N GLU A 274 22.77 -15.77 -20.01
CA GLU A 274 23.85 -14.79 -20.20
C GLU A 274 23.70 -13.58 -19.29
N SER A 275 22.54 -12.94 -19.29
CA SER A 275 22.34 -11.67 -18.61
C SER A 275 20.92 -11.52 -18.08
N THR A 276 20.80 -10.98 -16.88
CA THR A 276 19.50 -10.68 -16.29
C THR A 276 18.94 -9.37 -16.84
N LYS A 277 17.62 -9.20 -16.75
CA LYS A 277 16.97 -7.91 -17.08
C LYS A 277 17.55 -6.77 -16.23
N GLU A 278 17.83 -7.05 -14.96
CA GLU A 278 18.43 -6.10 -14.01
C GLU A 278 19.81 -5.63 -14.49
N GLN A 279 20.71 -6.54 -14.85
CA GLN A 279 22.04 -6.21 -15.38
C GLN A 279 21.95 -5.35 -16.63
N MET A 280 21.02 -5.67 -17.54
CA MET A 280 20.82 -4.89 -18.77
C MET A 280 20.35 -3.47 -18.47
N ILE A 281 19.43 -3.30 -17.52
CA ILE A 281 18.98 -1.98 -17.07
C ILE A 281 20.15 -1.21 -16.43
N TYR A 282 20.94 -1.83 -15.56
CA TYR A 282 22.09 -1.19 -14.92
C TYR A 282 23.11 -0.71 -15.95
N ASN A 283 23.45 -1.54 -16.93
CA ASN A 283 24.39 -1.16 -17.98
C ASN A 283 23.89 0.05 -18.80
N ARG A 284 22.58 0.13 -19.06
CA ARG A 284 21.97 1.29 -19.76
C ARG A 284 22.03 2.55 -18.90
N LEU A 285 21.63 2.44 -17.64
CA LEU A 285 21.69 3.56 -16.69
C LEU A 285 23.12 4.08 -16.53
N GLU A 286 24.09 3.18 -16.39
CA GLU A 286 25.51 3.51 -16.24
C GLU A 286 26.04 4.27 -17.46
N LEU A 287 25.76 3.77 -18.67
CA LEU A 287 26.17 4.41 -19.91
C LEU A 287 25.55 5.80 -20.10
N LEU A 288 24.26 5.94 -19.78
CA LEU A 288 23.56 7.23 -19.88
C LEU A 288 24.07 8.22 -18.83
N TYR A 289 24.31 7.74 -17.61
CA TYR A 289 24.80 8.56 -16.51
C TYR A 289 26.21 9.08 -16.77
N ASN A 290 27.12 8.24 -17.26
CA ASN A 290 28.48 8.68 -17.60
C ASN A 290 28.47 9.71 -18.74
N LYS A 291 27.64 9.51 -19.77
CA LYS A 291 27.43 10.51 -20.83
C LYS A 291 26.87 11.83 -20.31
N PHE A 292 25.99 11.78 -19.31
CA PHE A 292 25.47 12.97 -18.64
C PHE A 292 26.59 13.71 -17.91
N LEU A 293 27.39 13.00 -17.10
CA LEU A 293 28.53 13.58 -16.38
C LEU A 293 29.58 14.19 -17.32
N GLU A 294 29.90 13.52 -18.42
CA GLU A 294 30.84 14.05 -19.44
C GLU A 294 30.35 15.36 -20.07
N LYS A 295 29.04 15.53 -20.24
CA LYS A 295 28.45 16.76 -20.77
C LYS A 295 28.45 17.89 -19.75
N THR A 296 28.20 17.58 -18.47
CA THR A 296 28.18 18.58 -17.41
C THR A 296 29.56 19.01 -16.94
N ASN A 297 30.59 18.17 -17.12
CA ASN A 297 31.98 18.45 -16.71
C ASN A 297 32.85 19.04 -17.83
N LYS A 298 32.31 19.24 -19.04
CA LYS A 298 33.03 19.99 -20.08
C LYS A 298 33.08 21.47 -19.68
N PRO A 299 34.26 22.10 -19.56
CA PRO A 299 34.33 23.54 -19.43
C PRO A 299 33.63 24.14 -20.66
N LEU A 300 32.82 25.18 -20.44
CA LEU A 300 32.32 26.05 -21.50
C LEU A 300 33.55 26.55 -22.26
N ASN A 301 33.84 25.93 -23.41
CA ASN A 301 34.86 26.46 -24.30
C ASN A 301 34.39 27.84 -24.76
N GLN A 302 35.32 28.78 -24.57
CA GLN A 302 35.29 30.18 -24.97
C GLN A 302 34.84 30.40 -26.41
#